data_AF-A0A923IF90-F1
#
_entry.id   AF-A0A923IF90-F1
#
_cell.length_a   1.000
_cell.length_b   1.000
_cell.length_c   1.000
_cell.angle_alpha   90.00
_cell.angle_beta   90.00
_cell.angle_gamma   90.00
#
_symmetry.space_group_name_H-M   'P 1'
#
loop_
_entity.id
_entity.type
_entity.pdbx_description
1 polymer ?
#
loop_
_entity_poly.entity_id
_entity_poly.type
_entity_poly.pdbx_seq_one_letter_code
_entity_poly.pdbx_strand_id
1 'polypeptide(L)'
;MTGNEDIENTYEKLKKEAESAGYRFTPDAAFAKELIRGLLANEERYGYRACPCRLASGNMADDLDIICPCDYRDADMETYGACYCALYVSEAVYRGEQAVRAIPERRLPPEEQSKSGTGAAATMSHRLSYPVWRCKVCGYLCAREEAPGICPICKAKKERFERFM
;
A
#
# COMPACT_ATOMS: atom_id res chain seq x y z
N MET A 1 10.49 -20.27 12.12
CA MET A 1 10.45 -19.37 13.31
C MET A 1 11.37 -18.19 13.03
N THR A 2 10.78 -17.04 12.71
CA THR A 2 11.50 -15.79 12.40
C THR A 2 12.32 -15.29 13.59
N GLY A 3 13.62 -15.08 13.41
CA GLY A 3 14.49 -14.56 14.46
C GLY A 3 14.30 -13.06 14.69
N ASN A 4 14.67 -12.56 15.87
CA ASN A 4 14.66 -11.11 16.15
C ASN A 4 15.60 -10.32 15.23
N GLU A 5 16.71 -10.93 14.82
CA GLU A 5 17.65 -10.33 13.87
C GLU A 5 17.03 -10.17 12.47
N ASP A 6 16.26 -11.16 12.01
CA ASP A 6 15.54 -11.08 10.72
C ASP A 6 14.52 -9.94 10.71
N ILE A 7 13.82 -9.74 11.82
CA ILE A 7 12.84 -8.66 12.00
C ILE A 7 13.54 -7.30 11.92
N GLU A 8 14.65 -7.14 12.62
CA GLU A 8 15.39 -5.88 12.64
C GLU A 8 15.95 -5.52 11.26
N ASN A 9 16.60 -6.49 10.61
CA ASN A 9 17.16 -6.32 9.27
C ASN A 9 16.07 -6.01 8.24
N THR A 10 14.92 -6.68 8.34
CA THR A 10 13.78 -6.43 7.45
C THR A 10 13.15 -5.07 7.70
N TYR A 11 12.99 -4.68 8.96
CA TYR A 11 12.47 -3.36 9.33
C TYR A 11 13.35 -2.24 8.76
N GLU A 12 14.67 -2.28 8.97
CA GLU A 12 15.59 -1.25 8.47
C GLU A 12 15.60 -1.20 6.94
N LYS A 13 15.60 -2.36 6.28
CA LYS A 13 15.54 -2.44 4.82
C LYS A 13 14.25 -1.80 4.27
N LEU A 14 13.09 -2.25 4.77
CA LEU A 14 11.79 -1.78 4.26
C LEU A 14 11.53 -0.33 4.61
N LYS A 15 11.97 0.13 5.79
CA LYS A 15 11.88 1.54 6.18
C LYS A 15 12.70 2.41 5.24
N LYS A 16 13.95 2.03 4.96
CA LYS A 16 14.82 2.77 4.02
C LYS A 16 14.21 2.82 2.62
N GLU A 17 13.68 1.70 2.12
CA GLU A 17 12.99 1.65 0.83
C GLU A 17 11.76 2.59 0.83
N ALA A 18 10.93 2.54 1.88
CA ALA A 18 9.76 3.41 2.03
C ALA A 18 10.15 4.90 2.02
N GLU A 19 11.16 5.28 2.81
CA GLU A 19 11.65 6.66 2.89
C GLU A 19 12.25 7.14 1.56
N SER A 20 13.03 6.27 0.90
CA SER A 20 13.58 6.55 -0.44
C SER A 20 12.47 6.70 -1.49
N ALA A 21 11.31 6.08 -1.26
CA ALA A 21 10.11 6.20 -2.07
C ALA A 21 9.21 7.37 -1.62
N GLY A 22 9.51 8.07 -0.52
CA GLY A 22 8.76 9.24 -0.05
C GLY A 22 7.59 8.90 0.86
N TYR A 23 7.57 7.69 1.41
CA TYR A 23 6.61 7.24 2.41
C TYR A 23 7.27 7.22 3.80
N ARG A 24 6.44 7.23 4.85
CA ARG A 24 6.89 7.11 6.24
C ARG A 24 6.28 5.88 6.87
N PHE A 25 7.08 5.19 7.68
CA PHE A 25 6.55 4.23 8.65
C PHE A 25 5.98 4.99 9.86
N THR A 26 5.10 4.33 10.60
CA THR A 26 4.70 4.77 11.94
C THR A 26 5.93 5.10 12.81
N PRO A 27 5.89 6.18 13.61
CA PRO A 27 6.99 6.54 14.50
C PRO A 27 7.17 5.54 15.66
N ASP A 28 6.16 4.70 15.94
CA ASP A 28 6.28 3.60 16.90
C ASP A 28 7.02 2.41 16.28
N ALA A 29 8.34 2.39 16.48
CA ALA A 29 9.20 1.35 15.94
C ALA A 29 8.90 -0.04 16.51
N ALA A 30 8.41 -0.15 17.75
CA ALA A 30 8.06 -1.43 18.34
C ALA A 30 6.83 -2.01 17.63
N PHE A 31 5.79 -1.20 17.48
CA PHE A 31 4.60 -1.57 16.72
C PHE A 31 4.91 -1.90 15.26
N ALA A 32 5.75 -1.11 14.59
CA ALA A 32 6.17 -1.41 13.22
C ALA A 32 6.83 -2.80 13.11
N LYS A 33 7.72 -3.15 14.05
CA LYS A 33 8.41 -4.45 14.09
C LYS A 33 7.46 -5.62 14.36
N GLU A 34 6.40 -5.42 15.13
CA GLU A 34 5.33 -6.43 15.28
C GLU A 34 4.64 -6.71 13.93
N LEU A 35 4.35 -5.66 13.15
CA LEU A 35 3.77 -5.83 11.81
C LEU A 35 4.76 -6.50 10.85
N ILE A 36 6.06 -6.16 10.92
CA ILE A 36 7.12 -6.83 10.15
C ILE A 36 7.21 -8.31 10.52
N ARG A 37 7.12 -8.66 11.80
CA ARG A 37 7.06 -10.07 12.24
C ARG A 37 5.87 -10.78 11.58
N GLY A 38 4.69 -10.16 11.57
CA GLY A 38 3.51 -10.69 10.89
C GLY A 38 3.72 -10.89 9.38
N LEU A 39 4.38 -9.94 8.71
CA LEU A 39 4.72 -10.06 7.29
C LEU A 39 5.66 -11.23 7.01
N LEU A 40 6.70 -11.41 7.84
CA LEU A 40 7.66 -12.50 7.70
C LEU A 40 7.01 -13.86 7.99
N ALA A 41 6.12 -13.93 8.99
CA ALA A 41 5.35 -15.13 9.28
C ALA A 41 4.40 -15.50 8.13
N ASN A 42 3.77 -14.51 7.49
CA ASN A 42 2.94 -14.73 6.31
C ASN A 42 3.77 -15.15 5.09
N GLU A 43 4.97 -14.60 4.91
CA GLU A 43 5.90 -15.01 3.86
C GLU A 43 6.37 -16.46 4.05
N GLU A 44 6.72 -16.87 5.28
CA GLU A 44 7.06 -18.26 5.63
C GLU A 44 5.88 -19.21 5.37
N ARG A 45 4.65 -18.78 5.66
CA ARG A 45 3.43 -19.60 5.55
C ARG A 45 2.88 -19.73 4.13
N TYR A 46 2.79 -18.62 3.40
CA TYR A 46 2.07 -18.54 2.13
C TYR A 46 3.00 -18.37 0.92
N GLY A 47 4.29 -18.09 1.15
CA GLY A 47 5.26 -17.80 0.10
C GLY A 47 5.23 -16.35 -0.41
N TYR A 48 4.44 -15.47 0.20
CA TYR A 48 4.37 -14.05 -0.13
C TYR A 48 3.97 -13.22 1.11
N ARG A 49 4.33 -11.93 1.09
CA ARG A 49 4.08 -10.99 2.19
C ARG A 49 2.64 -10.49 2.21
N ALA A 50 1.70 -11.38 2.51
CA ALA A 50 0.30 -11.02 2.72
C ALA A 50 0.19 -10.00 3.87
N CYS A 51 -0.71 -9.02 3.73
CA CYS A 51 -0.96 -7.99 4.74
C CYS A 51 -1.15 -8.61 6.14
N PRO A 52 -0.40 -8.18 7.18
CA PRO A 52 -0.37 -8.85 8.47
C PRO A 52 -1.66 -8.67 9.29
N CYS A 53 -2.52 -7.73 8.90
CA CYS A 53 -3.79 -7.43 9.56
C CYS A 53 -5.03 -7.87 8.77
N ARG A 54 -4.83 -8.54 7.62
CA ARG A 54 -5.92 -9.11 6.81
C ARG A 54 -5.78 -10.62 6.75
N LEU A 55 -6.91 -11.31 6.63
CA LEU A 55 -6.91 -12.74 6.42
C LEU A 55 -6.52 -13.04 4.97
N ALA A 56 -5.38 -13.70 4.79
CA ALA A 56 -4.95 -14.21 3.49
C ALA A 56 -5.71 -15.51 3.17
N SER A 57 -6.09 -15.66 1.90
CA SER A 57 -6.65 -16.90 1.35
C SER A 57 -5.62 -18.03 1.27
N GLY A 58 -4.33 -17.67 1.15
CA GLY A 58 -3.25 -18.61 0.87
C GLY A 58 -3.03 -18.87 -0.62
N ASN A 59 -3.88 -18.34 -1.50
CA ASN A 59 -3.69 -18.31 -2.94
C ASN A 59 -3.18 -16.93 -3.37
N MET A 60 -1.95 -16.85 -3.88
CA MET A 60 -1.35 -15.59 -4.30
C MET A 60 -2.19 -14.85 -5.34
N ALA A 61 -2.88 -15.56 -6.24
CA ALA A 61 -3.70 -14.94 -7.28
C ALA A 61 -4.91 -14.18 -6.70
N ASP A 62 -5.47 -14.68 -5.60
CA ASP A 62 -6.64 -14.09 -4.93
C ASP A 62 -6.23 -12.97 -3.95
N ASP A 63 -4.94 -12.91 -3.57
CA ASP A 63 -4.41 -11.97 -2.56
C ASP A 63 -3.47 -10.92 -3.13
N LEU A 64 -3.34 -10.79 -4.46
CA LEU A 64 -2.48 -9.78 -5.11
C LEU A 64 -2.74 -8.36 -4.57
N ASP A 65 -4.00 -8.04 -4.31
CA ASP A 65 -4.47 -6.75 -3.79
C ASP A 65 -3.98 -6.45 -2.36
N ILE A 66 -3.69 -7.49 -1.57
CA ILE A 66 -3.24 -7.38 -0.17
C ILE A 66 -1.78 -7.77 0.06
N ILE A 67 -1.01 -8.06 -0.99
CA ILE A 67 0.46 -8.20 -0.86
C ILE A 67 1.01 -6.85 -0.40
N CYS A 68 1.80 -6.82 0.68
CA CYS A 68 2.30 -5.58 1.25
C CYS A 68 3.44 -4.98 0.38
N PRO A 69 3.37 -3.69 0.00
CA PRO A 69 2.30 -2.72 0.28
C PRO A 69 1.05 -2.92 -0.60
N CYS A 70 -0.13 -3.04 0.04
CA CYS A 70 -1.39 -3.35 -0.64
C CYS A 70 -1.91 -2.19 -1.51
N ASP A 71 -2.82 -2.51 -2.43
CA ASP A 71 -3.40 -1.53 -3.37
C ASP A 71 -4.09 -0.35 -2.66
N TYR A 72 -4.68 -0.63 -1.50
CA TYR A 72 -5.43 0.33 -0.67
C TYR A 72 -4.55 1.37 0.06
N ARG A 73 -3.25 1.12 0.19
CA ARG A 73 -2.35 1.90 1.07
C ARG A 73 -2.41 3.40 0.80
N ASP A 74 -2.29 3.80 -0.46
CA ASP A 74 -2.19 5.22 -0.83
C ASP A 74 -3.53 5.94 -0.65
N ALA A 75 -4.64 5.30 -1.01
CA ALA A 75 -5.98 5.86 -0.80
C ALA A 75 -6.30 6.02 0.69
N ASP A 76 -5.86 5.08 1.52
CA ASP A 76 -6.00 5.16 2.96
C ASP A 76 -5.15 6.27 3.58
N MET A 77 -3.88 6.39 3.17
CA MET A 77 -3.01 7.46 3.65
C MET A 77 -3.53 8.85 3.27
N GLU A 78 -4.06 9.01 2.06
CA GLU A 78 -4.62 10.28 1.60
C GLU A 78 -5.89 10.67 2.39
N THR A 79 -6.77 9.68 2.66
CA THR A 79 -8.08 9.94 3.29
C THR A 79 -8.02 9.97 4.83
N TYR A 80 -7.19 9.09 5.41
CA TYR A 80 -7.18 8.80 6.85
C TYR A 80 -5.85 9.10 7.53
N GLY A 81 -4.78 9.35 6.77
CA GLY A 81 -3.45 9.64 7.30
C GLY A 81 -2.61 8.40 7.62
N ALA A 82 -3.13 7.19 7.42
CA ALA A 82 -2.39 5.95 7.58
C ALA A 82 -2.99 4.85 6.69
N CYS A 83 -2.23 3.80 6.37
CA CYS A 83 -2.79 2.59 5.77
C CYS A 83 -3.57 1.78 6.80
N TYR A 84 -4.42 0.83 6.37
CA TYR A 84 -5.27 0.03 7.28
C TYR A 84 -4.55 -0.59 8.49
N CYS A 85 -3.35 -1.18 8.33
CA CYS A 85 -2.54 -1.70 9.45
C CYS A 85 -1.77 -0.64 10.26
N ALA A 86 -1.82 0.62 9.84
CA ALA A 86 -1.01 1.73 10.34
C ALA A 86 0.52 1.55 10.24
N LEU A 87 1.02 0.65 9.38
CA LEU A 87 2.46 0.55 9.11
C LEU A 87 2.96 1.81 8.40
N TYR A 88 2.28 2.25 7.34
CA TYR A 88 2.58 3.46 6.60
C TYR A 88 1.68 4.60 7.07
N VAL A 89 2.26 5.78 7.25
CA VAL A 89 1.57 6.97 7.74
C VAL A 89 1.88 8.20 6.90
N SER A 90 0.99 9.18 6.91
CA SER A 90 1.21 10.49 6.30
C SER A 90 2.26 11.26 7.09
N GLU A 91 2.85 12.28 6.45
CA GLU A 91 3.83 13.15 7.11
C GLU A 91 3.23 13.86 8.34
N ALA A 92 1.95 14.25 8.29
CA ALA A 92 1.25 14.87 9.43
C ALA A 92 1.15 13.91 10.64
N VAL A 93 0.85 12.63 10.39
CA VAL A 93 0.81 11.61 11.44
C VAL A 93 2.23 11.32 11.95
N TYR A 94 3.22 11.20 11.06
CA TYR A 94 4.61 10.98 11.44
C TYR A 94 5.15 12.07 12.36
N ARG A 95 4.76 13.33 12.14
CA ARG A 95 5.14 14.49 12.97
C ARG A 95 4.32 14.66 14.24
N GLY A 96 3.28 13.85 14.44
CA GLY A 96 2.36 13.97 15.58
C GLY A 96 1.36 15.13 15.45
N GLU A 97 1.22 15.72 14.26
CA GLU A 97 0.25 16.79 13.97
C GLU A 97 -1.17 16.23 13.78
N GLN A 98 -1.29 14.95 13.44
CA GLN A 98 -2.55 14.23 13.28
C GLN A 98 -2.49 12.87 14.00
N ALA A 99 -3.54 12.52 14.73
CA ALA A 99 -3.67 11.18 15.32
C ALA A 99 -4.15 10.15 14.30
N VAL A 100 -3.64 8.92 14.39
CA VAL A 100 -4.21 7.77 13.66
C VAL A 100 -5.62 7.50 14.18
N ARG A 101 -6.56 7.29 13.27
CA ARG A 101 -7.96 6.95 13.57
C ARG A 101 -8.32 5.59 12.99
N ALA A 102 -9.47 5.06 13.38
CA ALA A 102 -10.02 3.85 12.76
C ALA A 102 -10.23 4.08 11.26
N ILE A 103 -9.73 3.14 10.45
CA ILE A 103 -9.81 3.16 8.99
C ILE A 103 -10.83 2.08 8.58
N PRO A 104 -11.82 2.39 7.74
CA PRO A 104 -12.73 1.37 7.23
C PRO A 104 -11.98 0.42 6.28
N GLU A 105 -12.36 -0.86 6.29
CA GLU A 105 -11.81 -1.84 5.34
C GLU A 105 -12.31 -1.52 3.92
N ARG A 106 -11.37 -1.25 3.01
CA ARG A 106 -11.65 -0.99 1.59
C ARG A 106 -11.72 -2.26 0.75
N ARG A 107 -11.12 -3.36 1.21
CA ARG A 107 -11.20 -4.65 0.53
C ARG A 107 -12.63 -5.17 0.60
N LEU A 108 -13.23 -5.40 -0.57
CA LEU A 108 -14.57 -5.97 -0.65
C LEU A 108 -14.59 -7.41 -0.11
N PRO A 109 -15.72 -7.91 0.41
CA PRO A 109 -15.86 -9.31 0.79
C PRO A 109 -15.57 -10.27 -0.38
N PRO A 110 -15.08 -11.50 -0.13
CA PRO A 110 -14.73 -12.45 -1.20
C PRO A 110 -15.84 -12.69 -2.24
N GLU A 111 -17.09 -12.70 -1.80
CA GLU A 111 -18.28 -12.87 -2.66
C GLU A 111 -18.44 -11.76 -3.71
N GLU A 112 -17.87 -10.58 -3.45
CA GLU A 112 -17.95 -9.40 -4.31
C GLU A 112 -16.65 -9.14 -5.10
N GLN A 113 -15.52 -9.68 -4.66
CA GLN A 113 -14.22 -9.53 -5.35
C GLN A 113 -14.22 -10.09 -6.78
N SER A 114 -14.90 -11.22 -7.01
CA SER A 114 -15.02 -11.84 -8.34
C SER A 114 -15.78 -10.97 -9.36
N LYS A 115 -16.67 -10.09 -8.89
CA LYS A 115 -17.47 -9.20 -9.75
C LYS A 115 -16.66 -7.98 -10.22
N SER A 116 -15.57 -7.65 -9.52
CA SER A 116 -14.62 -6.60 -9.93
C SER A 116 -13.52 -7.10 -10.89
N GLY A 117 -13.38 -8.43 -11.05
CA GLY A 117 -12.21 -9.06 -11.68
C GLY A 117 -12.45 -9.87 -12.96
N THR A 118 -13.66 -9.92 -13.53
CA THR A 118 -13.85 -10.60 -14.82
C THR A 118 -13.72 -9.64 -15.99
N GLY A 119 -12.49 -9.47 -16.46
CA GLY A 119 -12.16 -8.90 -17.76
C GLY A 119 -11.28 -9.85 -18.57
N ALA A 120 -11.81 -11.04 -18.89
CA ALA A 120 -11.25 -11.86 -19.94
C ALA A 120 -11.11 -11.03 -21.22
N ALA A 121 -10.00 -11.22 -21.93
CA ALA A 121 -9.70 -10.54 -23.19
C ALA A 121 -10.90 -10.54 -24.17
N ALA A 122 -11.56 -9.40 -24.30
CA ALA A 122 -12.42 -9.08 -25.45
C ALA A 122 -12.77 -7.58 -25.44
N THR A 123 -12.36 -6.90 -26.51
CA THR A 123 -12.72 -5.52 -26.89
C THR A 123 -11.96 -4.40 -26.19
N MET A 124 -11.15 -3.65 -26.96
CA MET A 124 -10.57 -2.37 -26.56
C MET A 124 -11.67 -1.33 -26.29
N SER A 125 -12.30 -1.42 -25.12
CA SER A 125 -13.11 -0.33 -24.60
C SER A 125 -12.17 0.71 -24.01
N HIS A 126 -12.25 1.95 -24.52
CA HIS A 126 -11.49 3.12 -24.10
C HIS A 126 -11.72 3.58 -22.63
N ARG A 127 -12.30 2.74 -21.75
CA ARG A 127 -12.62 3.10 -20.36
C ARG A 127 -11.86 2.20 -19.39
N LEU A 128 -10.78 2.75 -18.84
CA LEU A 128 -10.04 2.17 -17.73
C LEU A 128 -10.90 2.22 -16.46
N SER A 129 -10.76 1.21 -15.59
CA SER A 129 -11.48 1.14 -14.31
C SER A 129 -11.11 2.28 -13.36
N TYR A 130 -9.89 2.80 -13.49
CA TYR A 130 -9.39 3.95 -12.74
C TYR A 130 -8.77 4.98 -13.70
N PRO A 131 -8.82 6.28 -13.34
CA PRO A 131 -8.05 7.27 -14.08
C PRO A 131 -6.56 7.04 -13.91
N VAL A 132 -5.81 7.34 -14.97
CA VAL A 132 -4.35 7.28 -15.00
C VAL A 132 -3.81 8.67 -14.69
N TRP A 133 -2.96 8.75 -13.67
CA TRP A 133 -2.27 9.97 -13.27
C TRP A 133 -0.81 9.92 -13.72
N ARG A 134 -0.33 11.02 -14.30
CA ARG A 134 1.05 11.19 -14.75
C ARG A 134 1.77 12.26 -13.95
N CYS A 135 2.94 11.94 -13.41
CA CYS A 135 3.83 12.93 -12.82
C CYS A 135 4.44 13.82 -13.92
N LYS A 136 4.21 15.13 -13.87
CA LYS A 136 4.74 16.09 -14.85
C LYS A 136 6.26 16.31 -14.77
N VAL A 137 6.92 15.76 -13.74
CA VAL A 137 8.37 15.93 -13.52
C VAL A 137 9.15 14.75 -14.12
N CYS A 138 8.79 13.51 -13.79
CA CYS A 138 9.54 12.32 -14.23
C CYS A 138 8.74 11.36 -15.12
N GLY A 139 7.46 11.63 -15.38
CA GLY A 139 6.61 10.78 -16.22
C GLY A 139 6.05 9.52 -15.55
N TYR A 140 6.23 9.33 -14.24
CA TYR A 140 5.62 8.21 -13.49
C TYR A 140 4.11 8.13 -13.74
N LEU A 141 3.60 6.93 -14.05
CA LEU A 141 2.19 6.65 -14.30
C LEU A 141 1.61 5.74 -13.21
N CYS A 142 0.41 6.04 -12.75
CA CYS A 142 -0.33 5.18 -11.83
C CYS A 142 -1.84 5.25 -12.10
N ALA A 143 -2.55 4.12 -12.00
CA ALA A 143 -4.00 4.05 -12.15
C ALA A 143 -4.63 3.96 -10.75
N ARG A 144 -5.27 5.04 -10.29
CA ARG A 144 -5.87 5.18 -8.95
C ARG A 144 -6.99 6.21 -9.00
N GLU A 145 -7.92 6.19 -8.04
CA GLU A 145 -8.98 7.21 -7.93
C GLU A 145 -8.39 8.63 -7.87
N GLU A 146 -7.35 8.81 -7.05
CA GLU A 146 -6.63 10.08 -6.89
C GLU A 146 -5.12 9.92 -7.09
N ALA A 147 -4.46 11.01 -7.51
CA ALA A 147 -3.00 11.06 -7.60
C ALA A 147 -2.37 10.87 -6.21
N PRO A 148 -1.20 10.21 -6.13
CA PRO A 148 -0.50 10.04 -4.86
C PRO A 148 -0.04 11.39 -4.31
N GLY A 149 -0.02 11.51 -2.97
CA GLY A 149 0.47 12.70 -2.27
C GLY A 149 1.89 13.12 -2.69
N ILE A 150 2.77 12.14 -2.92
CA ILE A 150 4.16 12.32 -3.34
C ILE A 150 4.50 11.30 -4.44
N CYS A 151 5.20 11.75 -5.49
CA CYS A 151 5.69 10.87 -6.54
C CYS A 151 6.77 9.91 -5.99
N PRO A 152 6.58 8.59 -6.13
CA PRO A 152 7.52 7.62 -5.59
C PRO A 152 8.89 7.66 -6.28
N ILE A 153 8.96 8.21 -7.50
CA ILE A 153 10.18 8.29 -8.28
C ILE A 153 10.94 9.58 -8.01
N CYS A 154 10.32 10.75 -8.20
CA CYS A 154 11.00 12.05 -8.15
C CYS A 154 10.61 12.96 -6.97
N LYS A 155 9.73 12.50 -6.08
CA LYS A 155 9.29 13.24 -4.89
C LYS A 155 8.48 14.53 -5.14
N ALA A 156 8.05 14.75 -6.38
CA ALA A 156 7.12 15.84 -6.69
C ALA A 156 5.78 15.64 -5.95
N LYS A 157 5.18 16.73 -5.44
CA LYS A 157 3.89 16.72 -4.72
C LYS A 157 2.70 16.42 -5.64
N LYS A 158 1.55 16.05 -5.06
CA LYS A 158 0.27 15.76 -5.75
C LYS A 158 -0.12 16.78 -6.82
N GLU A 159 0.09 18.07 -6.56
CA GLU A 159 -0.17 19.19 -7.49
C GLU A 159 0.60 19.10 -8.82
N ARG A 160 1.67 18.30 -8.86
CA ARG A 160 2.50 18.08 -10.05
C ARG A 160 2.07 16.85 -10.85
N PHE A 161 0.94 16.24 -10.52
CA PHE A 161 0.31 15.21 -11.31
C PHE A 161 -0.78 15.80 -12.20
N GLU A 162 -0.94 15.23 -13.39
CA GLU A 162 -2.06 15.51 -14.28
C GLU A 162 -2.79 14.22 -14.63
N ARG A 163 -4.10 14.32 -14.86
CA ARG A 163 -4.86 13.20 -15.39
C ARG A 163 -4.43 12.96 -16.83
N PHE A 164 -3.94 11.76 -17.11
CA PHE A 164 -3.47 11.32 -18.41
C PHE A 164 -4.60 10.67 -19.21
N MET A 165 -5.38 9.78 -18.59
CA MET A 165 -6.53 9.06 -19.18
C MET A 165 -7.63 8.86 -18.12
#